data_AF-A0A7R9ZLL5-F1
#
_entry.id   AF-A0A7R9ZLL5-F1
#
_cell.length_a   1.000
_cell.length_b   1.000
_cell.length_c   1.000
_cell.angle_alpha   90.00
_cell.angle_beta   90.00
_cell.angle_gamma   90.00
#
_symmetry.space_group_name_H-M   'P 1'
#
loop_
_entity.id
_entity.type
_entity.pdbx_description
1 polymer ?
#
loop_
_entity_poly.entity_id
_entity_poly.type
_entity_poly.pdbx_seq_one_letter_code
_entity_poly.pdbx_strand_id
1 'polypeptide(L)'
;ALSSEASAASRPATGKDLDPEKLHQRLRQSFKEQIGRFREGVYLLTGYKIDMIPGDDRPTFRVRSMFAEQEQDHLMLRWPQQPSGSNPGDSITSLDIMNTEMARVLTTTPSYDYMTKFHSLPAFMASVQLSLFEKQTMM
;
A
#
# COMPACT_ATOMS: atom_id res chain seq x y z
N ALA A 1 67.88 33.61 16.72
CA ALA A 1 67.47 32.54 17.65
C ALA A 1 66.40 33.14 18.57
N LEU A 2 65.15 32.70 18.65
CA LEU A 2 64.49 31.48 18.18
C LEU A 2 63.03 31.82 17.86
N SER A 3 62.54 31.23 16.78
CA SER A 3 61.12 31.06 16.44
C SER A 3 60.47 30.04 17.39
N SER A 4 59.17 30.20 17.65
CA SER A 4 58.22 29.16 18.11
C SER A 4 56.84 29.82 18.20
N GLU A 5 56.10 29.95 17.09
CA GLU A 5 55.10 29.00 16.58
C GLU A 5 54.01 28.55 17.57
N ALA A 6 52.84 29.15 17.35
CA ALA A 6 51.52 28.52 17.26
C ALA A 6 51.09 27.47 18.30
N SER A 7 50.00 27.79 19.02
CA SER A 7 48.89 26.85 19.13
C SER A 7 47.57 27.62 19.29
N ALA A 8 46.95 27.92 18.15
CA ALA A 8 45.55 28.28 18.11
C ALA A 8 44.75 27.03 18.48
N ALA A 9 44.31 26.97 19.74
CA ALA A 9 43.43 25.91 20.22
C ALA A 9 42.09 25.99 19.45
N SER A 10 42.00 25.22 18.37
CA SER A 10 40.75 24.92 17.68
C SER A 10 39.83 24.22 18.68
N ARG A 11 38.87 24.97 19.23
CA ARG A 11 37.75 24.41 19.99
C ARG A 11 37.11 23.28 19.16
N PRO A 12 36.82 22.10 19.72
CA PRO A 12 36.05 21.10 19.00
C PRO A 12 34.66 21.69 18.76
N ALA A 13 34.26 21.79 17.50
CA ALA A 13 32.90 22.16 17.11
C ALA A 13 31.95 21.05 17.58
N THR A 14 31.53 21.10 18.84
CA THR A 14 30.44 20.32 19.39
C THR A 14 29.14 20.91 18.88
N GLY A 15 28.53 20.22 17.92
CA GLY A 15 27.27 20.60 17.30
C GLY A 15 27.42 20.69 15.79
N LYS A 16 27.53 19.54 15.12
CA LYS A 16 27.14 19.48 13.71
C LYS A 16 25.66 19.86 13.66
N ASP A 17 25.38 21.08 13.21
CA ASP A 17 24.05 21.50 12.78
C ASP A 17 23.51 20.43 11.82
N LEU A 18 22.65 19.57 12.35
CA LEU A 18 21.86 18.66 11.54
C LEU A 18 20.88 19.55 10.80
N ASP A 19 21.20 19.85 9.54
CA ASP A 19 20.30 20.58 8.64
C ASP A 19 18.92 19.91 8.67
N PRO A 20 17.91 20.57 9.25
CA PRO A 20 16.59 19.97 9.47
C PRO A 20 15.92 19.61 8.15
N GLU A 21 16.23 20.32 7.06
CA GLU A 21 15.70 20.00 5.73
C GLU A 21 16.28 18.69 5.21
N LYS A 22 17.60 18.48 5.37
CA LYS A 22 18.25 17.22 5.01
C LYS A 22 17.75 16.06 5.87
N LEU A 23 17.46 16.28 7.15
CA LEU A 23 16.87 15.26 8.02
C LEU A 23 15.45 14.89 7.56
N HIS A 24 14.59 15.88 7.29
CA HIS A 24 13.25 15.66 6.76
C HIS A 24 13.28 14.94 5.40
N GLN A 25 14.21 15.30 4.52
CA GLN A 25 14.37 14.65 3.23
C GLN A 25 14.75 13.18 3.38
N ARG A 26 15.73 12.87 4.23
CA ARG A 26 16.15 11.48 4.51
C ARG A 26 15.04 10.66 5.13
N LEU A 27 14.26 11.26 6.03
CA LEU A 27 13.14 10.59 6.67
C LEU A 27 12.05 10.24 5.65
N ARG A 28 11.64 11.19 4.80
CA ARG A 28 10.67 10.95 3.72
C ARG A 28 11.15 9.86 2.76
N GLN A 29 12.43 9.86 2.42
CA GLN A 29 13.03 8.86 1.54
C GLN A 29 12.99 7.47 2.18
N SER A 30 13.40 7.33 3.45
CA SER A 30 13.35 6.06 4.19
C SER A 30 11.92 5.51 4.26
N PHE A 31 10.92 6.35 4.57
CA PHE A 31 9.52 5.93 4.56
C PHE A 31 9.04 5.46 3.19
N LYS A 32 9.39 6.19 2.13
CA LYS A 32 9.03 5.81 0.76
C LYS A 32 9.63 4.45 0.38
N GLU A 33 10.88 4.21 0.74
CA GLU A 33 11.56 2.93 0.50
C GLU A 33 10.92 1.78 1.29
N GLN A 34 10.62 1.99 2.58
CA GLN A 34 9.95 0.99 3.41
C GLN A 34 8.56 0.62 2.86
N ILE A 35 7.75 1.61 2.50
CA ILE A 35 6.42 1.39 1.89
C ILE A 35 6.57 0.66 0.56
N GLY A 36 7.57 1.04 -0.25
CA GLY A 36 7.87 0.36 -1.52
C GLY A 36 8.16 -1.12 -1.33
N ARG A 37 9.08 -1.46 -0.42
CA ARG A 37 9.45 -2.86 -0.11
C ARG A 37 8.28 -3.66 0.47
N PHE A 38 7.48 -3.05 1.33
CA PHE A 38 6.30 -3.72 1.88
C PHE A 38 5.29 -4.07 0.78
N ARG A 39 5.01 -3.12 -0.13
CA ARG A 39 4.10 -3.34 -1.25
C ARG A 39 4.63 -4.39 -2.23
N GLU A 40 5.94 -4.41 -2.47
CA GLU A 40 6.60 -5.45 -3.27
C GLU A 40 6.46 -6.82 -2.61
N GLY A 41 6.68 -6.93 -1.29
CA GLY A 41 6.46 -8.16 -0.54
C GLY A 41 5.02 -8.67 -0.65
N VAL A 42 4.02 -7.78 -0.50
CA VAL A 42 2.60 -8.14 -0.68
C VAL A 42 2.33 -8.62 -2.11
N TYR A 43 2.88 -7.95 -3.12
CA TYR A 43 2.74 -8.36 -4.52
C TYR A 43 3.32 -9.75 -4.77
N LEU A 44 4.53 -10.03 -4.28
CA LEU A 44 5.18 -11.34 -4.45
C LEU A 44 4.45 -12.46 -3.71
N LEU A 45 3.83 -12.17 -2.56
CA LEU A 45 3.11 -13.16 -1.76
C LEU A 45 1.72 -13.46 -2.31
N THR A 46 1.01 -12.46 -2.82
CA THR A 46 -0.42 -12.56 -3.15
C THR A 46 -0.71 -12.51 -4.65
N GLY A 47 0.26 -12.05 -5.45
CA GLY A 47 0.06 -11.72 -6.86
C GLY A 47 -0.72 -10.43 -7.10
N TYR A 48 -1.05 -9.65 -6.06
CA TYR A 48 -1.79 -8.39 -6.19
C TYR A 48 -0.90 -7.16 -6.04
N LYS A 49 -0.91 -6.31 -7.07
CA LYS A 49 -0.32 -4.98 -6.99
C LYS A 49 -1.32 -4.03 -6.36
N ILE A 50 -0.99 -3.52 -5.18
CA ILE A 50 -1.84 -2.60 -4.41
C ILE A 50 -1.23 -1.20 -4.44
N ASP A 51 -1.92 -0.24 -5.05
CA ASP A 51 -1.57 1.19 -5.07
C ASP A 51 -2.57 1.98 -4.21
N MET A 52 -2.10 2.80 -3.26
CA MET A 52 -2.98 3.74 -2.55
C MET A 52 -3.21 4.97 -3.45
N ILE A 53 -4.47 5.37 -3.59
CA ILE A 53 -4.86 6.57 -4.34
C ILE A 53 -4.92 7.75 -3.36
N PRO A 54 -4.13 8.82 -3.57
CA PRO A 54 -4.16 10.00 -2.72
C PRO A 54 -5.41 10.84 -3.00
N GLY A 55 -5.84 11.63 -2.00
CA GLY A 55 -6.83 12.69 -2.19
C GLY A 55 -8.29 12.33 -1.92
N ASP A 56 -8.56 11.20 -1.26
CA ASP A 56 -9.90 10.85 -0.78
C ASP A 56 -9.92 10.92 0.76
N ASP A 57 -11.06 11.32 1.32
CA ASP A 57 -11.31 11.34 2.78
C ASP A 57 -11.16 9.95 3.40
N ARG A 58 -11.36 8.90 2.59
CA ARG A 58 -11.15 7.50 2.96
C ARG A 58 -10.04 6.88 2.13
N PRO A 59 -9.05 6.22 2.78
CA PRO A 59 -8.05 5.44 2.08
C PRO A 59 -8.67 4.52 1.03
N THR A 60 -8.23 4.71 -0.20
CA THR A 60 -8.69 3.97 -1.38
C THR A 60 -7.49 3.31 -2.05
N PHE A 61 -7.66 2.07 -2.46
CA PHE A 61 -6.63 1.22 -3.03
C PHE A 61 -7.06 0.73 -4.40
N ARG A 62 -6.22 0.94 -5.40
CA ARG A 62 -6.30 0.25 -6.67
C ARG A 62 -5.58 -1.09 -6.54
N VAL A 63 -6.29 -2.17 -6.82
CA VAL A 63 -5.78 -3.54 -6.68
C VAL A 63 -5.85 -4.24 -8.03
N ARG A 64 -4.68 -4.65 -8.55
CA ARG A 64 -4.56 -5.31 -9.84
C ARG A 64 -3.89 -6.66 -9.69
N SER A 65 -4.47 -7.70 -10.28
CA SER A 65 -3.83 -9.02 -10.33
C SER A 65 -2.62 -8.98 -11.26
N MET A 66 -1.60 -9.78 -10.97
CA MET A 66 -0.50 -10.05 -11.91
C MET A 66 -0.97 -10.79 -13.17
N PHE A 67 -2.14 -11.44 -13.12
CA PHE A 67 -2.78 -12.15 -14.23
C PHE A 67 -3.83 -11.30 -14.96
N ALA A 68 -3.88 -9.99 -14.67
CA ALA A 68 -4.73 -9.04 -15.39
C ALA A 68 -4.25 -8.87 -16.84
N GLU A 69 -5.17 -8.92 -17.80
CA GLU A 69 -4.85 -8.81 -19.24
C GLU A 69 -4.71 -7.35 -19.68
N GLN A 70 -5.53 -6.46 -19.11
CA GLN A 70 -5.58 -5.04 -19.46
C GLN A 70 -5.31 -4.14 -18.24
N GLU A 71 -4.86 -2.90 -18.46
CA GLU A 71 -4.57 -1.97 -17.34
C GLU A 71 -5.83 -1.60 -16.54
N GLN A 72 -6.99 -1.59 -17.21
CA GLN A 72 -8.30 -1.35 -16.63
C GLN A 72 -8.82 -2.52 -15.77
N ASP A 73 -8.19 -3.69 -15.82
CA ASP A 73 -8.61 -4.88 -15.06
C ASP A 73 -8.16 -4.77 -13.59
N HIS A 74 -8.71 -3.81 -12.88
CA HIS A 74 -8.41 -3.55 -11.48
C HIS A 74 -9.68 -3.39 -10.66
N LEU A 75 -9.57 -3.73 -9.39
CA LEU A 75 -10.55 -3.39 -8.37
C LEU A 75 -10.16 -2.09 -7.70
N MET A 76 -11.17 -1.36 -7.25
CA MET A 76 -11.01 -0.22 -6.36
C MET A 76 -11.61 -0.60 -5.02
N LEU A 77 -10.78 -0.66 -3.98
CA LEU A 77 -11.17 -1.03 -2.62
C LEU A 77 -11.04 0.19 -1.72
N ARG A 78 -11.99 0.42 -0.82
CA ARG A 78 -12.02 1.61 0.03
C ARG A 78 -12.31 1.26 1.47
N TRP A 79 -11.75 2.02 2.42
CA TRP A 79 -12.20 1.87 3.80
C TRP A 79 -13.71 2.11 3.93
N PRO A 80 -14.41 1.25 4.70
CA PRO A 80 -15.84 1.40 4.88
C PRO A 80 -16.16 2.75 5.52
N GLN A 81 -17.35 3.25 5.25
CA GLN A 81 -17.83 4.40 5.98
C GLN A 81 -18.08 3.96 7.42
N GLN A 82 -17.38 4.57 8.37
CA GLN A 82 -17.66 4.33 9.78
C GLN A 82 -19.11 4.77 10.07
N PRO A 83 -19.96 3.88 10.61
CA PRO A 83 -21.32 4.25 10.99
C PRO A 83 -21.30 5.41 11.98
N SER A 84 -22.28 6.31 11.93
CA SER A 84 -22.44 7.32 12.98
C SER A 84 -22.63 6.62 14.33
N GLY A 85 -21.68 6.81 15.25
CA GLY A 85 -21.67 6.18 16.57
C GLY A 85 -20.65 5.06 16.76
N SER A 86 -19.83 4.73 15.76
CA SER A 86 -18.69 3.83 15.96
C SER A 86 -17.64 4.45 16.89
N ASN A 87 -17.12 3.64 17.80
CA ASN A 87 -16.14 4.11 18.78
C ASN A 87 -14.74 4.17 18.16
N PRO A 88 -13.86 5.08 18.62
CA PRO A 88 -12.44 5.01 18.32
C PRO A 88 -11.90 3.66 18.80
N GLY A 89 -11.62 2.75 17.87
CA GLY A 89 -11.18 1.38 18.16
C GLY A 89 -12.02 0.27 17.52
N ASP A 90 -13.19 0.57 16.93
CA ASP A 90 -13.92 -0.41 16.13
C ASP A 90 -13.04 -0.86 14.95
N SER A 91 -12.66 -2.14 14.98
CA SER A 91 -11.73 -2.70 13.99
C SER A 91 -12.41 -2.79 12.64
N ILE A 92 -11.87 -2.12 11.64
CA ILE A 92 -12.23 -2.35 10.24
C ILE A 92 -11.83 -3.78 9.88
N THR A 93 -12.81 -4.64 9.59
CA THR A 93 -12.57 -6.07 9.28
C THR A 93 -12.56 -6.36 7.78
N SER A 94 -13.06 -5.44 6.94
CA SER A 94 -13.07 -5.56 5.48
C SER A 94 -13.05 -4.18 4.79
N LEU A 95 -12.64 -4.16 3.52
CA LEU A 95 -12.79 -3.03 2.60
C LEU A 95 -14.12 -3.12 1.83
N ASP A 96 -14.64 -1.97 1.42
CA ASP A 96 -15.73 -1.86 0.44
C ASP A 96 -15.18 -2.04 -0.98
N ILE A 97 -15.84 -2.84 -1.80
CA ILE A 97 -15.56 -2.94 -3.24
C ILE A 97 -16.32 -1.82 -3.95
N MET A 98 -15.59 -0.93 -4.63
CA MET A 98 -16.19 0.13 -5.41
C MET A 98 -16.65 -0.37 -6.78
N ASN A 99 -17.61 0.35 -7.36
CA ASN A 99 -18.19 0.04 -8.67
C ASN A 99 -17.20 0.34 -9.82
N THR A 100 -16.35 -0.63 -10.13
CA THR A 100 -15.49 -0.68 -11.33
C THR A 100 -16.06 -1.65 -12.35
N GLU A 101 -15.61 -1.59 -13.60
CA GLU A 101 -16.00 -2.57 -14.63
C GLU A 101 -15.62 -4.00 -14.22
N MET A 102 -14.39 -4.19 -13.75
CA MET A 102 -13.94 -5.48 -13.22
C MET A 102 -14.81 -5.97 -12.04
N ALA A 103 -15.19 -5.08 -11.12
CA ALA A 103 -16.08 -5.46 -10.03
C ALA A 103 -17.44 -5.97 -10.55
N ARG A 104 -18.03 -5.30 -11.55
CA ARG A 104 -19.30 -5.76 -12.15
C ARG A 104 -19.16 -7.14 -12.77
N VAL A 105 -18.09 -7.38 -13.54
CA VAL A 105 -17.82 -8.70 -14.12
C VAL A 105 -17.66 -9.75 -13.01
N LEU A 106 -16.87 -9.45 -11.97
CA LEU A 106 -16.63 -10.40 -10.89
C LEU A 106 -17.89 -10.69 -10.07
N THR A 107 -18.84 -9.77 -9.96
CA THR A 107 -20.12 -10.01 -9.26
C THR A 107 -20.97 -11.10 -9.91
N THR A 108 -20.74 -11.41 -11.18
CA THR A 108 -21.43 -12.50 -11.89
C THR A 108 -20.66 -13.81 -11.88
N THR A 109 -19.50 -13.87 -11.21
CA THR A 109 -18.66 -15.08 -11.12
C THR A 109 -18.94 -15.86 -9.84
N PRO A 110 -18.67 -17.18 -9.81
CA PRO A 110 -18.80 -17.98 -8.58
C PRO A 110 -17.96 -17.46 -7.41
N SER A 111 -16.84 -16.78 -7.67
CA SER A 111 -16.01 -16.19 -6.63
C SER A 111 -16.78 -15.20 -5.75
N TYR A 112 -17.79 -14.51 -6.28
CA TYR A 112 -18.56 -13.52 -5.52
C TYR A 112 -19.40 -14.11 -4.39
N ASP A 113 -19.62 -15.42 -4.38
CA ASP A 113 -20.22 -16.12 -3.23
C ASP A 113 -19.43 -15.89 -1.92
N TYR A 114 -18.12 -15.72 -2.00
CA TYR A 114 -17.28 -15.37 -0.84
C TYR A 114 -17.62 -14.00 -0.24
N MET A 115 -18.14 -13.09 -1.04
CA MET A 115 -18.64 -11.79 -0.55
C MET A 115 -20.06 -11.90 -0.02
N THR A 116 -20.97 -12.56 -0.75
CA THR A 116 -22.40 -12.56 -0.41
C THR A 116 -22.77 -13.55 0.70
N LYS A 117 -22.13 -14.71 0.77
CA LYS A 117 -22.45 -15.77 1.75
C LYS A 117 -21.53 -15.76 2.96
N PHE A 118 -20.26 -15.42 2.76
CA PHE A 118 -19.22 -15.55 3.79
C PHE A 118 -18.65 -14.20 4.25
N HIS A 119 -19.01 -13.10 3.58
CA HIS A 119 -18.55 -11.75 3.89
C HIS A 119 -17.03 -11.64 4.04
N SER A 120 -16.29 -12.40 3.22
CA SER A 120 -14.84 -12.55 3.31
C SER A 120 -14.17 -12.04 2.04
N LEU A 121 -13.72 -10.79 2.10
CA LEU A 121 -12.91 -10.18 1.05
C LEU A 121 -11.61 -10.97 0.77
N PRO A 122 -10.86 -11.47 1.78
CA PRO A 122 -9.68 -12.29 1.50
C PRO A 122 -9.99 -13.57 0.72
N ALA A 123 -11.09 -14.27 1.05
CA ALA A 123 -11.48 -15.48 0.35
C ALA A 123 -11.95 -15.19 -1.09
N PHE A 124 -12.70 -14.10 -1.28
CA PHE A 124 -13.07 -13.60 -2.61
C PHE A 124 -11.82 -13.32 -3.46
N MET A 125 -10.88 -12.54 -2.95
CA MET A 125 -9.65 -12.18 -3.66
C MET A 125 -8.82 -13.43 -4.02
N ALA A 126 -8.66 -14.38 -3.09
CA ALA A 126 -7.96 -15.63 -3.38
C ALA A 126 -8.63 -16.44 -4.51
N SER A 127 -9.96 -16.54 -4.50
CA SER A 127 -10.72 -17.24 -5.55
C SER A 127 -10.62 -16.54 -6.92
N VAL A 128 -10.66 -15.21 -6.95
CA VAL A 128 -10.45 -14.43 -8.18
C VAL A 128 -9.05 -14.67 -8.73
N GLN A 129 -8.03 -14.63 -7.87
CA GLN A 129 -6.65 -14.86 -8.26
C GLN A 129 -6.44 -16.24 -8.88
N LEU A 130 -7.00 -17.29 -8.28
CA LEU A 130 -6.96 -18.65 -8.83
C LEU A 130 -7.67 -18.74 -10.17
N SER A 131 -8.86 -18.13 -10.29
CA SER A 131 -9.61 -18.16 -11.55
C SER A 131 -8.89 -17.43 -12.69
N LEU A 132 -8.21 -16.31 -12.41
CA LEU A 132 -7.40 -15.60 -13.39
C LEU A 132 -6.14 -16.39 -13.77
N PHE A 133 -5.49 -17.02 -12.79
CA PHE A 133 -4.35 -17.90 -13.03
C PHE A 133 -4.72 -19.06 -13.97
N GLU A 134 -5.82 -19.75 -13.71
CA GLU A 134 -6.31 -20.86 -14.54
C GLU A 134 -6.57 -20.41 -15.98
N LYS A 135 -7.25 -19.28 -16.16
CA LYS A 135 -7.52 -18.70 -17.49
C LYS A 135 -6.23 -18.39 -18.26
N GLN A 136 -5.20 -17.91 -17.58
CA GLN A 136 -3.95 -17.55 -18.24
C GLN A 136 -3.04 -18.76 -18.52
N THR A 137 -3.11 -19.81 -17.69
CA THR A 137 -2.12 -20.92 -17.72
C THR A 137 -2.64 -22.24 -18.25
N MET A 138 -3.96 -22.45 -18.27
CA MET A 138 -4.58 -23.71 -18.69
C MET A 138 -5.31 -23.58 -20.04
N MET A 139 -4.96 -22.58 -20.87
CA MET A 139 -5.37 -22.53 -22.27
C MET A 139 -4.78 -23.68 -23.08
#